data_AF-A0A2N4YEG5-F1
#
_entry.id   AF-A0A2N4YEG5-F1
#
_cell.length_a   1.000
_cell.length_b   1.000
_cell.length_c   1.000
_cell.angle_alpha   90.00
_cell.angle_beta   90.00
_cell.angle_gamma   90.00
#
_symmetry.space_group_name_H-M   'P 1'
#
loop_
_entity.id
_entity.type
_entity.pdbx_description
1 polymer ?
#
loop_
_entity_poly.entity_id
_entity_poly.type
_entity_poly.pdbx_seq_one_letter_code
_entity_poly.pdbx_strand_id
1 'polypeptide(L)'
;MTRIPRFASLALILALAGCVSGPASNELNIDNDGNGRFSGHAGPDWSEAELRQMVGAQVCGGALPRDFNLQVLSGNWLFSGTC
;
A
#
# COMPACT_ATOMS: atom_id res chain seq x y z
N MET A 1 -14.86 2.98 -63.65
CA MET A 1 -13.66 2.78 -62.80
C MET A 1 -13.63 3.92 -61.78
N THR A 2 -14.02 3.68 -60.53
CA THR A 2 -14.14 4.71 -59.48
C THR A 2 -13.35 4.25 -58.25
N ARG A 3 -12.41 5.07 -57.77
CA ARG A 3 -11.40 4.75 -56.74
C ARG A 3 -11.86 5.19 -55.32
N ILE A 4 -11.82 4.25 -54.35
CA ILE A 4 -11.24 4.25 -52.96
C ILE A 4 -11.05 5.65 -52.28
N PRO A 5 -11.36 5.93 -50.98
CA PRO A 5 -11.01 5.12 -49.77
C PRO A 5 -11.95 5.10 -48.53
N ARG A 6 -11.91 3.94 -47.86
CA ARG A 6 -11.74 3.72 -46.40
C ARG A 6 -12.19 4.84 -45.46
N PHE A 7 -13.41 4.69 -44.92
CA PHE A 7 -13.82 5.38 -43.70
C PHE A 7 -12.90 5.00 -42.55
N ALA A 8 -12.08 5.97 -42.12
CA ALA A 8 -11.18 5.84 -40.99
C ALA A 8 -12.01 5.71 -39.71
N SER A 9 -12.05 4.50 -39.14
CA SER A 9 -12.51 4.28 -37.77
C SER A 9 -11.51 4.91 -36.81
N LEU A 10 -11.76 6.16 -36.40
CA LEU A 10 -11.08 6.77 -35.26
C LEU A 10 -11.58 6.09 -33.98
N ALA A 11 -10.95 4.97 -33.62
CA ALA A 11 -11.07 4.39 -32.29
C ALA A 11 -10.34 5.31 -31.31
N LEU A 12 -11.09 6.13 -30.58
CA LEU A 12 -10.59 6.93 -29.47
C LEU A 12 -10.31 5.99 -28.29
N ILE A 13 -9.10 5.46 -28.22
CA ILE A 13 -8.64 4.67 -27.07
C ILE A 13 -8.36 5.66 -25.94
N LEU A 14 -9.35 5.83 -25.07
CA LEU A 14 -9.19 6.53 -23.80
C LEU A 14 -8.33 5.65 -22.90
N ALA A 15 -7.01 5.86 -22.93
CA ALA A 15 -6.10 5.22 -22.00
C ALA A 15 -6.39 5.78 -20.60
N LEU A 16 -7.16 5.04 -19.79
CA LEU A 16 -7.20 5.27 -18.36
C LEU A 16 -5.80 4.98 -17.82
N ALA A 17 -4.99 6.03 -17.71
CA ALA A 17 -3.84 6.05 -16.83
C ALA A 17 -4.39 5.93 -15.40
N GLY A 18 -4.63 4.69 -14.97
CA GLY A 18 -4.84 4.40 -13.57
C GLY A 18 -3.57 4.85 -12.85
N CYS A 19 -3.64 5.95 -12.12
CA CYS A 19 -2.70 6.19 -11.05
C CYS A 19 -2.81 4.98 -10.13
N VAL A 20 -1.82 4.11 -10.17
CA VAL A 20 -1.60 3.14 -9.09
C VAL A 20 -1.06 3.98 -7.94
N SER A 21 -1.93 4.77 -7.31
CA SER A 21 -1.60 5.48 -6.08
C SER A 21 -1.39 4.40 -5.03
N GLY A 22 -0.15 4.29 -4.54
CA GLY A 22 0.10 3.58 -3.28
C GLY A 22 -0.74 4.16 -2.13
N PRO A 23 -0.64 3.60 -0.92
CA PRO A 23 -1.38 4.11 0.22
C PRO A 23 -1.24 5.64 0.33
N ALA A 24 -2.34 6.30 0.72
CA ALA A 24 -2.30 7.74 0.95
C ALA A 24 -1.21 8.07 1.98
N SER A 25 -0.67 9.29 1.94
CA SER A 25 0.49 9.70 2.75
C SER A 25 0.36 9.36 4.25
N ASN A 26 -0.87 9.49 4.78
CA ASN A 26 -1.26 9.23 6.16
C ASN A 26 -2.05 7.91 6.36
N GLU A 27 -2.14 7.05 5.34
CA GLU A 27 -2.83 5.77 5.43
C GLU A 27 -2.02 4.77 6.26
N LEU A 28 -2.72 4.01 7.09
CA LEU A 28 -2.15 2.93 7.91
C LEU A 28 -3.12 1.76 7.91
N ASN A 29 -2.61 0.59 7.55
CA ASN A 29 -3.32 -0.66 7.64
C ASN A 29 -2.47 -1.66 8.42
N ILE A 30 -3.07 -2.28 9.44
CA ILE A 30 -2.45 -3.28 10.30
C ILE A 30 -3.33 -4.53 10.29
N ASP A 31 -2.75 -5.64 9.86
CA ASP A 31 -3.37 -6.96 9.89
C ASP A 31 -2.87 -7.74 11.11
N ASN A 32 -3.82 -8.29 11.88
CA ASN A 32 -3.53 -9.25 12.94
C ASN A 32 -3.56 -10.66 12.35
N ASP A 33 -2.39 -11.23 12.13
CA ASP A 33 -2.22 -12.55 11.51
C ASP A 33 -2.47 -13.70 12.50
N GLY A 34 -2.77 -13.39 13.76
CA GLY A 34 -2.96 -14.35 14.85
C GLY A 34 -1.65 -14.87 15.45
N ASN A 35 -1.74 -15.55 16.59
CA ASN A 35 -0.58 -16.10 17.33
C ASN A 35 0.52 -15.08 17.62
N GLY A 36 0.14 -13.83 17.90
CA GLY A 36 1.07 -12.73 18.15
C GLY A 36 1.75 -12.18 16.88
N ARG A 37 1.39 -12.64 15.69
CA ARG A 37 1.97 -12.15 14.43
C ARG A 37 1.16 -11.01 13.86
N PHE A 38 1.84 -10.09 13.17
CA PHE A 38 1.20 -9.01 12.43
C PHE A 38 1.92 -8.71 11.12
N SER A 39 1.18 -8.10 10.21
CA SER A 39 1.67 -7.49 9.00
C SER A 39 0.94 -6.18 8.72
N GLY A 40 1.43 -5.38 7.78
CA GLY A 40 0.74 -4.14 7.43
C GLY A 40 1.52 -3.27 6.47
N HIS A 41 0.89 -2.19 6.05
CA HIS A 41 1.48 -1.17 5.20
C HIS A 41 1.05 0.22 5.64
N ALA A 42 1.89 1.20 5.36
CA ALA A 42 1.61 2.59 5.68
C ALA A 42 2.17 3.54 4.62
N GLY A 43 1.56 4.71 4.51
CA GLY A 43 2.07 5.79 3.66
C GLY A 43 3.42 6.35 4.14
N PRO A 44 4.12 7.12 3.29
CA PRO A 44 5.47 7.64 3.56
C PRO A 44 5.59 8.54 4.79
N ASP A 45 4.52 9.21 5.24
CA ASP A 45 4.62 10.20 6.32
C ASP A 45 4.70 9.57 7.71
N TRP A 46 4.46 8.26 7.82
CA TRP A 46 4.63 7.54 9.07
C TRP A 46 6.11 7.36 9.42
N SER A 47 6.45 7.50 10.70
CA SER A 47 7.74 7.08 11.23
C SER A 47 7.69 5.66 11.78
N GLU A 48 8.84 4.98 11.83
CA GLU A 48 8.94 3.65 12.46
C GLU A 48 8.43 3.66 13.92
N ALA A 49 8.74 4.73 14.67
CA ALA A 49 8.31 4.86 16.05
C ALA A 49 6.77 4.90 16.17
N GLU A 50 6.10 5.68 15.32
CA GLU A 50 4.64 5.73 15.29
C GLU A 50 4.03 4.39 14.88
N LEU A 51 4.60 3.72 13.87
CA LEU A 51 4.13 2.39 13.45
C LEU A 51 4.24 1.37 14.59
N ARG A 52 5.36 1.34 15.31
CA ARG A 52 5.54 0.45 16.47
C ARG A 52 4.53 0.74 17.58
N GLN A 53 4.25 2.02 17.86
CA GLN A 53 3.23 2.42 18.84
C GLN A 53 1.83 1.97 18.41
N MET A 54 1.47 2.19 17.14
CA MET A 54 0.17 1.80 16.60
C MET A 54 -0.04 0.29 16.61
N VAL A 55 0.96 -0.49 16.17
CA VAL A 55 0.92 -1.96 16.25
C VAL A 55 0.84 -2.41 17.71
N GLY A 56 1.59 -1.77 18.61
CA GLY A 56 1.55 -2.07 20.02
C GLY A 56 0.16 -1.90 20.63
N ALA A 57 -0.48 -0.76 20.34
CA ALA A 57 -1.82 -0.44 20.80
C ALA A 57 -2.91 -1.33 20.20
N GLN A 58 -2.80 -1.71 18.93
CA GLN A 58 -3.87 -2.42 18.21
C GLN A 58 -3.74 -3.95 18.23
N VAL A 59 -2.51 -4.48 18.27
CA VAL A 59 -2.25 -5.93 18.14
C VAL A 59 -1.57 -6.50 19.37
N CYS A 60 -0.55 -5.83 19.92
CA CYS A 60 0.27 -6.36 21.01
C CYS A 60 -0.23 -6.03 22.43
N GLY A 61 -1.52 -5.74 22.59
CA GLY A 61 -2.14 -5.52 23.90
C GLY A 61 -1.57 -4.32 24.67
N GLY A 62 -1.01 -3.33 23.97
CA GLY A 62 -0.44 -2.11 24.54
C GLY A 62 1.08 -2.15 24.76
N ALA A 63 1.74 -3.31 24.58
CA ALA A 63 3.20 -3.39 24.60
C ALA A 63 3.78 -3.09 23.21
N LEU A 64 5.05 -2.67 23.14
CA LEU A 64 5.73 -2.56 21.85
C LEU A 64 5.98 -3.95 21.24
N PRO A 65 5.96 -4.07 19.90
CA PRO A 65 6.33 -5.29 19.21
C PRO A 65 7.70 -5.82 19.63
N ARG A 66 7.79 -7.13 19.84
CA ARG A 66 9.03 -7.85 20.16
C ARG A 66 9.98 -7.82 18.97
N ASP A 67 9.47 -8.25 17.80
CA ASP A 67 10.17 -8.19 16.53
C ASP A 67 9.40 -7.27 15.59
N PHE A 68 10.11 -6.41 14.85
CA PHE A 68 9.51 -5.45 13.91
C PHE A 68 10.41 -5.32 12.69
N ASN A 69 10.00 -5.93 11.59
CA ASN A 69 10.65 -5.85 10.30
C ASN A 69 9.98 -4.76 9.48
N LEU A 70 10.75 -3.75 9.07
CA LEU A 70 10.27 -2.61 8.31
C LEU A 70 11.04 -2.51 6.99
N GLN A 71 10.31 -2.33 5.91
CA GLN A 71 10.85 -2.20 4.55
C GLN A 71 10.14 -1.07 3.82
N VAL A 72 10.84 -0.44 2.89
CA VAL A 72 10.24 0.53 1.97
C VAL A 72 9.93 -0.15 0.65
N LEU A 73 8.68 -0.09 0.21
CA LEU A 73 8.23 -0.55 -1.10
C LEU A 73 7.56 0.60 -1.85
N SER A 74 8.19 1.04 -2.94
CA SER A 74 7.68 2.14 -3.79
C SER A 74 7.37 3.43 -3.00
N GLY A 75 8.20 3.76 -2.01
CA GLY A 75 8.03 4.94 -1.14
C GLY A 75 7.08 4.74 0.04
N ASN A 76 6.43 3.59 0.17
CA ASN A 76 5.53 3.27 1.28
C ASN A 76 6.20 2.29 2.23
N TRP A 77 5.72 2.25 3.47
CA TRP A 77 6.16 1.26 4.44
C TRP A 77 5.43 -0.06 4.24
N LEU A 78 6.18 -1.14 4.28
CA LEU A 78 5.69 -2.50 4.47
C LEU A 78 6.32 -3.03 5.75
N PHE A 79 5.50 -3.53 6.68
CA PHE A 79 6.00 -4.03 7.95
C PHE A 79 5.37 -5.35 8.34
N SER A 80 6.08 -6.08 9.19
CA SER A 80 5.62 -7.33 9.79
C SER A 80 6.41 -7.62 11.06
N GLY A 81 5.90 -8.51 11.90
CA GLY A 81 6.62 -8.88 13.11
C GLY A 81 5.81 -9.72 14.07
N THR A 82 6.24 -9.65 15.33
CA THR A 82 5.63 -10.38 16.44
C THR A 82 5.48 -9.48 17.68
N CYS A 83 4.40 -9.71 18.39
CA CYS A 83 4.28 -9.51 19.82
C CYS A 83 4.93 -10.75 20.50
#